data_AF-A0A4Q6B2L0-F1
#
_entry.id   AF-A0A4Q6B2L0-F1
#
_cell.length_a   1.000
_cell.length_b   1.000
_cell.length_c   1.000
_cell.angle_alpha   90.00
_cell.angle_beta   90.00
_cell.angle_gamma   90.00
#
_symmetry.space_group_name_H-M   'P 1'
#
loop_
_entity.id
_entity.type
_entity.pdbx_description
1 polymer ?
#
loop_
_entity_poly.entity_id
_entity_poly.type
_entity_poly.pdbx_seq_one_letter_code
_entity_poly.pdbx_strand_id
1 'polypeptide(L)'
;MKTTLMALTGILLFFGCTEPVEEAKKENPELKKGIVATGASQWDQMLLRNEGWIGADGVYAVPLNGVETPGKAAETETLLWFSDNIWGKISGDTLADGWEMSNNCVAYLKGGEADSSQLQFHRRYNDKGQTLSMFEPTTPNAKPGDYYWLGDGYFNHALDSTIYIFAYRIQNIPDGGIYPFDDVGLSLIAIPRGSRPPFTDQRQLDVPFFYKNSGGKGKLVFGVAILANTVGARAPKPDGFIYIYGVRGPQKELVVARVPEKEFETFGAWRFWDGAGWSSDVHRCAAISNRVSNEMSVSFMEDGRVIAAY
;
A
#
# COMPACT_ATOMS: atom_id res chain seq x y z
N MET A 1 -82.94 45.49 -27.99
CA MET A 1 -82.21 46.75 -27.74
C MET A 1 -80.86 46.42 -27.12
N LYS A 2 -79.78 46.82 -27.80
CA LYS A 2 -78.42 47.16 -27.31
C LYS A 2 -77.83 46.43 -26.07
N THR A 3 -76.70 45.73 -26.33
CA THR A 3 -75.43 45.64 -25.55
C THR A 3 -75.51 45.37 -24.03
N THR A 4 -74.74 44.46 -23.44
CA THR A 4 -73.28 44.57 -23.30
C THR A 4 -72.66 43.25 -22.80
N LEU A 5 -71.47 43.00 -23.32
CA LEU A 5 -70.47 41.98 -23.02
C LEU A 5 -69.97 42.04 -21.55
N MET A 6 -69.81 40.88 -20.90
CA MET A 6 -68.79 40.72 -19.85
C MET A 6 -68.13 39.37 -20.02
N ALA A 7 -66.86 39.42 -20.42
CA ALA A 7 -65.97 38.28 -20.58
C ALA A 7 -65.57 37.76 -19.20
N LEU A 8 -65.71 36.45 -18.99
CA LEU A 8 -65.12 35.75 -17.86
C LEU A 8 -63.99 34.87 -18.40
N THR A 9 -62.76 35.29 -18.14
CA THR A 9 -61.53 34.64 -18.55
C THR A 9 -61.27 33.43 -17.67
N GLY A 10 -61.61 32.23 -18.15
CA GLY A 10 -61.21 30.97 -17.52
C GLY A 10 -59.82 30.56 -18.01
N ILE A 11 -58.80 30.78 -17.18
CA ILE A 11 -57.45 30.27 -17.40
C ILE A 11 -57.44 28.78 -17.04
N LEU A 12 -57.42 27.90 -18.06
CA LEU A 12 -56.97 26.52 -17.89
C LEU A 12 -55.43 26.52 -17.89
N LEU A 13 -54.82 26.34 -16.72
CA LEU A 13 -53.41 26.01 -16.60
C LEU A 13 -53.23 24.53 -16.96
N PHE A 14 -52.79 24.26 -18.18
CA PHE A 14 -52.21 22.97 -18.52
C PHE A 14 -50.81 22.89 -17.87
N PHE A 15 -50.70 22.12 -16.78
CA PHE A 15 -49.41 21.65 -16.30
C PHE A 15 -48.84 20.66 -17.33
N GLY A 16 -48.01 21.15 -18.23
CA GLY A 16 -47.13 20.30 -19.03
C GLY A 16 -46.03 19.74 -18.13
N CYS A 17 -45.96 18.42 -18.00
CA CYS A 17 -44.80 17.73 -17.48
C CYS A 17 -43.58 18.07 -18.36
N THR A 18 -42.66 18.88 -17.85
CA THR A 18 -41.29 18.91 -18.36
C THR A 18 -40.52 17.84 -17.61
N GLU A 19 -40.26 16.70 -18.26
CA GLU A 19 -39.21 15.79 -17.80
C GLU A 19 -37.88 16.54 -17.77
N PRO A 20 -37.02 16.35 -16.75
CA PRO A 20 -35.69 16.91 -16.78
C PRO A 20 -34.94 16.22 -17.92
N VAL A 21 -34.40 17.02 -18.85
CA VAL A 21 -33.44 16.54 -19.85
C VAL A 21 -32.24 16.03 -19.07
N GLU A 22 -32.07 14.71 -19.02
CA GLU A 22 -30.82 14.09 -18.62
C GLU A 22 -29.73 14.64 -19.55
N GLU A 23 -28.85 15.49 -19.02
CA GLU A 23 -27.58 15.74 -19.66
C GLU A 23 -26.87 14.39 -19.77
N ALA A 24 -26.86 13.83 -20.98
CA ALA A 24 -26.08 12.65 -21.29
C ALA A 24 -24.65 12.92 -20.83
N LYS A 25 -24.22 12.21 -19.78
CA LYS A 25 -22.81 12.15 -19.38
C LYS A 25 -22.04 11.84 -20.66
N LYS A 26 -21.24 12.79 -21.15
CA LYS A 26 -20.28 12.52 -22.22
C LYS A 26 -19.34 11.45 -21.70
N GLU A 27 -19.64 10.19 -22.02
CA GLU A 27 -18.75 9.08 -21.79
C GLU A 27 -17.43 9.38 -22.51
N ASN A 28 -16.35 9.37 -21.76
CA ASN A 28 -15.02 9.57 -22.31
C ASN A 28 -14.71 8.38 -23.25
N PRO A 29 -14.56 8.61 -24.57
CA PRO A 29 -14.37 7.53 -25.55
C PRO A 29 -13.08 6.72 -25.33
N GLU A 30 -12.13 7.22 -24.53
CA GLU A 30 -10.92 6.48 -24.13
C GLU A 30 -11.21 5.25 -23.25
N LEU A 31 -12.32 5.22 -22.51
CA LEU A 31 -12.69 4.09 -21.64
C LEU A 31 -13.26 2.88 -22.41
N LYS A 32 -13.45 2.98 -23.73
CA LYS A 32 -13.98 1.87 -24.57
C LYS A 32 -12.92 0.86 -25.02
N LYS A 33 -11.63 1.14 -24.81
CA LYS A 33 -10.59 0.10 -24.94
C LYS A 33 -10.58 -0.63 -23.60
N GLY A 34 -11.21 -1.81 -23.55
CA GLY A 34 -11.21 -2.64 -22.34
C GLY A 34 -9.79 -2.85 -21.77
N ILE A 35 -9.73 -3.29 -20.50
CA ILE A 35 -8.45 -3.60 -19.85
C ILE A 35 -7.80 -4.78 -20.59
N VAL A 36 -6.57 -4.59 -21.08
CA VAL A 36 -5.75 -5.64 -21.68
C VAL A 36 -4.67 -6.01 -20.68
N ALA A 37 -4.57 -7.31 -20.36
CA ALA A 37 -3.48 -7.86 -19.55
C ALA A 37 -2.55 -8.69 -20.44
N THR A 38 -1.25 -8.44 -20.32
CA THR A 38 -0.20 -9.20 -21.02
C THR A 38 0.88 -9.57 -20.02
N GLY A 39 1.46 -10.77 -20.15
CA GLY A 39 2.63 -11.14 -19.36
C GLY A 39 3.81 -10.22 -19.64
N ALA A 40 4.60 -9.93 -18.61
CA ALA A 40 5.80 -9.10 -18.71
C ALA A 40 7.04 -9.97 -18.48
N SER A 41 7.29 -10.89 -19.42
CA SER A 41 8.24 -12.00 -19.26
C SER A 41 9.65 -11.58 -18.86
N GLN A 42 10.08 -10.38 -19.22
CA GLN A 42 11.37 -9.83 -18.81
C GLN A 42 11.49 -9.70 -17.28
N TRP A 43 10.42 -9.34 -16.57
CA TRP A 43 10.39 -9.26 -15.12
C TRP A 43 10.36 -10.66 -14.48
N ASP A 44 9.63 -11.59 -15.09
CA ASP A 44 9.63 -13.00 -14.67
C ASP A 44 11.05 -13.57 -14.74
N GLN A 45 11.76 -13.35 -15.85
CA GLN A 45 13.14 -13.81 -16.04
C GLN A 45 14.13 -13.13 -15.10
N MET A 46 13.91 -11.85 -14.76
CA MET A 46 14.78 -11.12 -13.81
C MET A 46 14.77 -11.77 -12.42
N LEU A 47 13.61 -12.28 -12.00
CA LEU A 47 13.42 -12.91 -10.69
C LEU A 47 13.67 -14.43 -10.70
N LEU A 48 13.71 -15.06 -11.87
CA LEU A 48 13.95 -16.50 -12.00
C LEU A 48 15.41 -16.86 -11.67
N ARG A 49 15.62 -17.58 -10.57
CA ARG A 49 16.95 -17.94 -10.08
C ARG A 49 16.97 -19.38 -9.56
N ASN A 50 18.09 -20.07 -9.78
CA ASN A 50 18.29 -21.44 -9.30
C ASN A 50 19.26 -21.53 -8.11
N GLU A 51 19.83 -20.41 -7.65
CA GLU A 51 20.76 -20.39 -6.52
C GLU A 51 20.77 -19.03 -5.82
N GLY A 52 20.98 -19.04 -4.50
CA GLY A 52 20.91 -17.86 -3.65
C GLY A 52 19.46 -17.60 -3.27
N TRP A 53 18.96 -16.37 -3.48
CA TRP A 53 17.54 -16.08 -3.39
C TRP A 53 16.81 -16.74 -4.55
N ILE A 54 15.75 -17.51 -4.29
CA ILE A 54 15.05 -18.30 -5.31
C ILE A 54 13.52 -18.12 -5.29
N GLY A 55 12.98 -17.34 -4.34
CA GLY A 55 11.57 -17.01 -4.27
C GLY A 55 11.20 -16.30 -2.97
N ALA A 56 10.12 -15.53 -3.01
CA ALA A 56 9.57 -14.87 -1.83
C ALA A 56 8.07 -14.60 -1.98
N ASP A 57 7.47 -14.23 -0.85
CA ASP A 57 6.14 -13.65 -0.75
C ASP A 57 6.17 -12.12 -0.61
N GLY A 58 5.04 -11.48 -0.90
CA GLY A 58 4.92 -10.05 -1.10
C GLY A 58 5.75 -9.57 -2.30
N VAL A 59 5.89 -8.26 -2.42
CA VAL A 59 7.00 -7.53 -3.06
C VAL A 59 6.57 -6.08 -3.13
N TYR A 60 7.35 -5.21 -2.51
CA TYR A 60 7.12 -3.77 -2.56
C TYR A 60 8.41 -3.09 -2.98
N ALA A 61 8.28 -1.88 -3.51
CA ALA A 61 9.41 -1.16 -4.06
C ALA A 61 9.26 0.34 -3.81
N VAL A 62 10.38 1.00 -3.52
CA VAL A 62 10.45 2.46 -3.48
C VAL A 62 11.72 2.94 -4.19
N PRO A 63 11.61 3.87 -5.15
CA PRO A 63 12.79 4.54 -5.70
C PRO A 63 13.43 5.41 -4.63
N LEU A 64 14.77 5.43 -4.54
CA LEU A 64 15.50 6.17 -3.49
C LEU A 64 15.45 7.70 -3.63
N ASN A 65 14.65 8.22 -4.55
CA ASN A 65 14.30 9.63 -4.65
C ASN A 65 12.81 9.90 -4.33
N GLY A 66 12.03 8.87 -4.03
CA GLY A 66 10.60 8.93 -3.73
C GLY A 66 9.69 9.35 -4.89
N VAL A 67 10.17 9.30 -6.14
CA VAL A 67 9.40 9.67 -7.33
C VAL A 67 8.93 8.41 -8.06
N GLU A 68 7.67 8.04 -7.86
CA GLU A 68 7.08 6.80 -8.39
C GLU A 68 6.33 6.97 -9.73
N THR A 69 6.44 8.15 -10.35
CA THR A 69 5.85 8.39 -11.68
C THR A 69 6.46 7.44 -12.73
N PRO A 70 5.67 6.90 -13.68
CA PRO A 70 6.18 6.01 -14.73
C PRO A 70 7.44 6.54 -15.43
N GLY A 71 8.42 5.66 -15.62
CA GLY A 71 9.71 5.97 -16.26
C GLY A 71 10.73 6.68 -15.38
N LYS A 72 10.40 7.03 -14.13
CA LYS A 72 11.33 7.73 -13.21
C LYS A 72 12.23 6.81 -12.39
N ALA A 73 11.95 5.51 -12.35
CA ALA A 73 12.79 4.52 -11.69
C ALA A 73 14.24 4.53 -12.22
N ALA A 74 14.46 4.86 -13.49
CA ALA A 74 15.81 4.93 -14.08
C ALA A 74 16.68 6.09 -13.54
N GLU A 75 16.09 7.08 -12.86
CA GLU A 75 16.82 8.22 -12.30
C GLU A 75 17.56 7.87 -10.98
N THR A 76 17.30 6.68 -10.40
CA THR A 76 17.83 6.29 -9.09
C THR A 76 17.91 4.75 -8.95
N GLU A 77 18.48 4.26 -7.85
CA GLU A 77 18.24 2.88 -7.42
C GLU A 77 16.83 2.74 -6.84
N THR A 78 16.26 1.54 -6.93
CA THR A 78 15.02 1.14 -6.28
C THR A 78 15.33 0.15 -5.17
N LEU A 79 14.86 0.41 -3.96
CA LEU A 79 14.85 -0.57 -2.88
C LEU A 79 13.60 -1.42 -3.02
N LEU A 80 13.77 -2.74 -3.08
CA LEU A 80 12.70 -3.72 -3.00
C LEU A 80 12.75 -4.41 -1.65
N TRP A 81 11.59 -4.75 -1.09
CA TRP A 81 11.50 -5.60 0.09
C TRP A 81 10.45 -6.67 -0.07
N PHE A 82 10.71 -7.79 0.59
CA PHE A 82 9.94 -9.03 0.47
C PHE A 82 9.67 -9.56 1.88
N SER A 83 8.59 -10.33 2.01
CA SER A 83 8.27 -11.07 3.24
C SER A 83 8.95 -12.45 3.22
N ASP A 84 8.27 -13.52 3.61
CA ASP A 84 8.86 -14.85 3.69
C ASP A 84 9.58 -15.21 2.38
N ASN A 85 10.86 -15.56 2.47
CA ASN A 85 11.71 -15.75 1.31
C ASN A 85 12.69 -16.91 1.51
N ILE A 86 12.95 -17.61 0.41
CA ILE A 86 13.73 -18.85 0.37
C ILE A 86 15.11 -18.55 -0.21
N TRP A 87 16.12 -19.03 0.52
CA TRP A 87 17.50 -19.07 0.07
C TRP A 87 17.95 -20.50 -0.08
N GLY A 88 18.44 -20.87 -1.26
CA GLY A 88 18.87 -22.23 -1.51
C GLY A 88 19.28 -22.44 -2.94
N LYS A 89 19.07 -23.67 -3.42
CA LYS A 89 19.38 -24.09 -4.78
C LYS A 89 18.23 -24.91 -5.35
N ILE A 90 17.89 -24.68 -6.61
CA ILE A 90 17.01 -25.54 -7.39
C ILE A 90 17.89 -26.50 -8.19
N SER A 91 17.63 -27.80 -8.07
CA SER A 91 18.32 -28.85 -8.83
C SER A 91 17.30 -29.60 -9.67
N GLY A 92 17.34 -29.39 -10.99
CA GLY A 92 16.27 -29.86 -11.87
C GLY A 92 14.98 -29.07 -11.62
N ASP A 93 13.93 -29.75 -11.19
CA ASP A 93 12.61 -29.20 -10.86
C ASP A 93 12.34 -29.16 -9.34
N THR A 94 13.35 -29.48 -8.52
CA THR A 94 13.19 -29.69 -7.08
C THR A 94 14.09 -28.74 -6.27
N LEU A 95 13.55 -28.22 -5.16
CA LEU A 95 14.32 -27.49 -4.15
C LEU A 95 15.32 -28.44 -3.49
N ALA A 96 16.61 -28.15 -3.61
CA ALA A 96 17.67 -28.95 -3.02
C ALA A 96 17.69 -28.85 -1.48
N ASP A 97 18.26 -29.86 -0.83
CA ASP A 97 18.49 -29.86 0.61
C ASP A 97 19.36 -28.68 1.08
N GLY A 98 19.19 -28.30 2.34
CA GLY A 98 19.98 -27.22 2.96
C GLY A 98 19.52 -25.80 2.59
N TRP A 99 18.30 -25.66 2.06
CA TRP A 99 17.65 -24.36 1.92
C TRP A 99 17.31 -23.76 3.29
N GLU A 100 17.27 -22.43 3.34
CA GLU A 100 16.92 -21.65 4.52
C GLU A 100 15.79 -20.67 4.16
N MET A 101 14.97 -20.33 5.15
CA MET A 101 13.92 -19.32 5.00
C MET A 101 14.13 -18.20 6.00
N SER A 102 13.90 -16.97 5.56
CA SER A 102 13.79 -15.81 6.43
C SER A 102 12.45 -15.15 6.24
N ASN A 103 12.00 -14.37 7.22
CA ASN A 103 10.68 -13.74 7.17
C ASN A 103 10.64 -12.46 6.35
N ASN A 104 11.80 -11.90 6.03
CA ASN A 104 11.91 -10.79 5.10
C ASN A 104 13.36 -10.61 4.61
N CYS A 105 13.48 -10.09 3.40
CA CYS A 105 14.74 -9.69 2.80
C CYS A 105 14.54 -8.41 1.97
N VAL A 106 15.65 -7.84 1.49
CA VAL A 106 15.59 -6.70 0.57
C VAL A 106 16.45 -6.93 -0.66
N ALA A 107 16.19 -6.18 -1.71
CA ALA A 107 17.05 -6.10 -2.87
C ALA A 107 17.20 -4.65 -3.34
N TYR A 108 18.27 -4.37 -4.08
CA TYR A 108 18.40 -3.13 -4.84
C TYR A 108 18.34 -3.45 -6.32
N LEU A 109 17.48 -2.73 -7.05
CA LEU A 109 17.48 -2.70 -8.51
C LEU A 109 18.07 -1.37 -8.97
N LYS A 110 19.12 -1.42 -9.77
CA LYS A 110 19.69 -0.23 -10.39
C LYS A 110 19.10 -0.01 -11.79
N GLY A 111 18.60 1.21 -12.03
CA GLY A 111 17.92 1.54 -13.28
C GLY A 111 16.42 1.21 -13.25
N GLY A 112 15.75 1.36 -14.39
CA GLY A 112 14.29 1.18 -14.53
C GLY A 112 13.86 -0.02 -15.37
N GLU A 113 14.81 -0.87 -15.77
CA GLU A 113 14.57 -2.00 -16.67
C GLU A 113 14.72 -3.34 -15.93
N ALA A 114 14.07 -4.38 -16.46
CA ALA A 114 14.20 -5.73 -15.94
C ALA A 114 15.56 -6.35 -16.32
N ASP A 115 16.57 -6.12 -15.48
CA ASP A 115 17.93 -6.64 -15.67
C ASP A 115 18.43 -7.35 -14.41
N SER A 116 18.56 -8.68 -14.50
CA SER A 116 19.02 -9.52 -13.39
C SER A 116 20.44 -9.19 -12.92
N SER A 117 21.28 -8.58 -13.77
CA SER A 117 22.63 -8.13 -13.41
C SER A 117 22.63 -6.85 -12.56
N GLN A 118 21.53 -6.10 -12.58
CA GLN A 118 21.33 -4.88 -11.79
C GLN A 118 20.51 -5.15 -10.52
N LEU A 119 20.04 -6.37 -10.30
CA LEU A 119 19.28 -6.78 -9.13
C LEU A 119 20.16 -7.52 -8.12
N GLN A 120 20.33 -6.93 -6.93
CA GLN A 120 21.13 -7.52 -5.87
C GLN A 120 20.27 -7.77 -4.62
N PHE A 121 20.12 -9.03 -4.23
CA PHE A 121 19.44 -9.42 -2.99
C PHE A 121 20.40 -9.37 -1.79
N HIS A 122 19.87 -9.00 -0.63
CA HIS A 122 20.60 -8.91 0.62
C HIS A 122 19.90 -9.69 1.72
N ARG A 123 20.67 -10.52 2.44
CA ARG A 123 20.27 -11.21 3.67
C ARG A 123 21.28 -10.98 4.78
N ARG A 124 20.84 -11.20 6.02
CA ARG A 124 21.70 -11.20 7.22
C ARG A 124 22.08 -12.63 7.57
N TYR A 125 23.14 -12.77 8.35
CA TYR A 125 23.56 -14.04 8.94
C TYR A 125 23.82 -13.87 10.42
N ASN A 126 23.61 -14.93 11.21
CA ASN A 126 24.10 -14.99 12.58
C ASN A 126 25.58 -15.44 12.62
N ASP A 127 26.16 -15.49 13.82
CA ASP A 127 27.56 -15.90 14.03
C ASP A 127 27.87 -17.35 13.59
N LYS A 128 26.84 -18.17 13.35
CA LYS A 128 26.94 -19.54 12.86
C LYS A 128 26.75 -19.64 11.34
N GLY A 129 26.57 -18.51 10.65
CA GLY A 129 26.36 -18.46 9.20
C GLY A 129 24.94 -18.80 8.74
N GLN A 130 23.97 -18.92 9.65
CA GLN A 130 22.57 -19.20 9.30
C GLN A 130 21.86 -17.92 8.88
N THR A 131 20.99 -17.99 7.87
CA THR A 131 20.20 -16.84 7.41
C THR A 131 19.34 -16.25 8.54
N LEU A 132 19.34 -14.92 8.63
CA LEU A 132 18.44 -14.12 9.45
C LEU A 132 17.57 -13.22 8.57
N SER A 133 16.39 -12.88 9.08
CA SER A 133 15.54 -11.82 8.50
C SER A 133 16.26 -10.48 8.48
N MET A 134 16.02 -9.66 7.45
CA MET A 134 16.58 -8.31 7.40
C MET A 134 16.13 -7.47 8.60
N PHE A 135 14.84 -7.57 8.94
CA PHE A 135 14.19 -6.89 10.03
C PHE A 135 13.54 -7.90 10.99
N GLU A 136 13.92 -7.83 12.26
CA GLU A 136 13.35 -8.60 13.36
C GLU A 136 12.61 -7.65 14.31
N PRO A 137 11.45 -8.03 14.89
CA PRO A 137 10.70 -7.18 15.80
C PRO A 137 11.49 -6.81 17.05
N THR A 138 11.66 -5.50 17.27
CA THR A 138 12.37 -4.93 18.43
C THR A 138 11.59 -3.81 19.13
N THR A 139 10.35 -3.56 18.70
CA THR A 139 9.50 -2.56 19.37
C THR A 139 9.08 -3.00 20.78
N PRO A 140 8.69 -2.06 21.66
CA PRO A 140 8.23 -2.40 23.01
C PRO A 140 7.10 -3.44 23.07
N ASN A 141 6.19 -3.46 22.07
CA ASN A 141 5.11 -4.44 22.04
C ASN A 141 5.50 -5.80 21.43
N ALA A 142 6.72 -5.94 20.88
CA ALA A 142 7.18 -7.19 20.29
C ALA A 142 7.38 -8.28 21.36
N LYS A 143 7.06 -9.52 21.01
CA LYS A 143 7.23 -10.69 21.89
C LYS A 143 8.22 -11.69 21.28
N PRO A 144 8.86 -12.54 22.11
CA PRO A 144 9.69 -13.62 21.60
C PRO A 144 8.92 -14.51 20.62
N GLY A 145 9.51 -14.77 19.46
CA GLY A 145 8.90 -15.55 18.38
C GLY A 145 8.06 -14.75 17.39
N ASP A 146 7.83 -13.45 17.64
CA ASP A 146 7.24 -12.56 16.64
C ASP A 146 8.18 -12.41 15.44
N TYR A 147 7.61 -12.35 14.24
CA TYR A 147 8.32 -12.00 13.01
C TYR A 147 7.54 -10.92 12.23
N TYR A 148 8.17 -10.36 11.21
CA TYR A 148 7.53 -9.37 10.35
C TYR A 148 7.23 -9.92 8.97
N TRP A 149 5.96 -9.80 8.56
CA TRP A 149 5.61 -9.64 7.16
C TRP A 149 5.58 -8.15 6.83
N LEU A 150 6.17 -7.78 5.71
CA LEU A 150 6.30 -6.38 5.32
C LEU A 150 5.09 -5.97 4.47
N GLY A 151 4.56 -4.80 4.76
CA GLY A 151 3.54 -4.11 3.97
C GLY A 151 4.18 -3.01 3.13
N ASP A 152 3.33 -2.08 2.69
CA ASP A 152 3.76 -0.99 1.84
C ASP A 152 4.62 0.02 2.61
N GLY A 153 5.27 0.91 1.87
CA GLY A 153 6.26 1.85 2.37
C GLY A 153 6.41 3.04 1.45
N TYR A 154 7.12 4.07 1.91
CA TYR A 154 7.40 5.23 1.07
C TYR A 154 8.66 5.96 1.51
N PHE A 155 9.17 6.78 0.61
CA PHE A 155 10.28 7.68 0.85
C PHE A 155 9.74 9.03 1.33
N ASN A 156 10.11 9.44 2.55
CA ASN A 156 9.64 10.70 3.14
C ASN A 156 10.67 11.82 2.92
N HIS A 157 10.31 12.84 2.14
CA HIS A 157 11.19 13.96 1.84
C HIS A 157 11.35 14.96 2.98
N ALA A 158 10.41 14.99 3.94
CA ALA A 158 10.40 15.95 5.05
C ALA A 158 11.17 15.48 6.31
N LEU A 159 11.33 14.17 6.51
CA LEU A 159 11.99 13.55 7.66
C LEU A 159 13.33 12.95 7.23
N ASP A 160 14.24 13.82 6.80
CA ASP A 160 15.60 13.48 6.36
C ASP A 160 15.63 12.35 5.32
N SER A 161 14.73 12.33 4.34
CA SER A 161 14.73 11.28 3.30
C SER A 161 14.63 9.85 3.88
N THR A 162 13.97 9.70 5.03
CA THR A 162 13.76 8.40 5.69
C THR A 162 12.81 7.55 4.85
N ILE A 163 13.15 6.28 4.66
CA ILE A 163 12.22 5.30 4.09
C ILE A 163 11.45 4.66 5.24
N TYR A 164 10.13 4.67 5.15
CA TYR A 164 9.26 3.98 6.09
C TYR A 164 8.65 2.75 5.46
N ILE A 165 8.64 1.63 6.19
CA ILE A 165 8.01 0.38 5.77
C ILE A 165 7.05 -0.06 6.88
N PHE A 166 5.78 -0.31 6.55
CA PHE A 166 4.88 -0.96 7.50
C PHE A 166 5.28 -2.43 7.67
N ALA A 167 5.25 -2.90 8.91
CA ALA A 167 5.64 -4.27 9.24
C ALA A 167 4.55 -4.88 10.13
N TYR A 168 3.80 -5.84 9.58
CA TYR A 168 2.80 -6.60 10.32
C TYR A 168 3.53 -7.58 11.23
N ARG A 169 3.25 -7.50 12.53
CA ARG A 169 3.84 -8.41 13.50
C ARG A 169 3.05 -9.69 13.53
N ILE A 170 3.67 -10.80 13.15
CA ILE A 170 3.04 -12.11 13.00
C ILE A 170 3.50 -13.05 14.11
N GLN A 171 2.59 -13.90 14.57
CA GLN A 171 2.86 -15.03 15.45
C GLN A 171 2.38 -16.32 14.82
N ASN A 172 3.17 -17.39 14.97
CA ASN A 172 2.70 -18.73 14.64
C ASN A 172 1.68 -19.19 15.69
N ILE A 173 0.60 -19.82 15.23
CA ILE A 173 -0.41 -20.49 16.05
C ILE A 173 -0.29 -22.00 15.76
N PRO A 174 0.40 -22.77 16.62
CA PRO A 174 0.63 -24.21 16.41
C PRO A 174 -0.64 -25.03 16.13
N ASP A 175 -1.78 -24.62 16.70
CA ASP A 175 -3.08 -25.28 16.53
C ASP A 175 -4.05 -24.51 15.61
N GLY A 176 -3.54 -23.57 14.80
CA GLY A 176 -4.35 -22.64 14.00
C GLY A 176 -5.04 -23.23 12.76
N GLY A 177 -4.98 -24.55 12.57
CA GLY A 177 -5.56 -25.23 11.41
C GLY A 177 -4.83 -24.86 10.10
N ILE A 178 -5.58 -24.50 9.06
CA ILE A 178 -5.05 -24.26 7.70
C ILE A 178 -4.22 -22.96 7.63
N TYR A 179 -4.48 -22.00 8.53
CA TYR A 179 -3.71 -20.76 8.65
C TYR A 179 -3.09 -20.70 10.06
N PRO A 180 -1.93 -21.35 10.27
CA PRO A 180 -1.30 -21.48 11.59
C PRO A 180 -0.53 -20.21 11.99
N PHE A 181 -1.12 -19.03 11.74
CA PHE A 181 -0.53 -17.75 12.04
C PHE A 181 -1.59 -16.70 12.33
N ASP A 182 -1.18 -15.61 12.99
CA ASP A 182 -2.03 -14.46 13.28
C ASP A 182 -1.23 -13.17 13.30
N ASP A 183 -1.80 -12.08 12.79
CA ASP A 183 -1.21 -10.75 12.85
C ASP A 183 -1.54 -10.11 14.19
N VAL A 184 -0.56 -9.91 15.06
CA VAL A 184 -0.78 -9.47 16.45
C VAL A 184 -0.44 -7.99 16.68
N GLY A 185 -0.03 -7.27 15.63
CA GLY A 185 0.31 -5.86 15.73
C GLY A 185 0.78 -5.27 14.41
N LEU A 186 1.02 -3.96 14.45
CA LEU A 186 1.57 -3.20 13.34
C LEU A 186 2.73 -2.36 13.85
N SER A 187 3.87 -2.45 13.17
CA SER A 187 5.06 -1.65 13.42
C SER A 187 5.40 -0.83 12.18
N LEU A 188 6.22 0.19 12.38
CA LEU A 188 6.83 0.99 11.33
C LEU A 188 8.33 0.84 11.44
N ILE A 189 8.99 0.41 10.37
CA ILE A 189 10.45 0.40 10.25
C ILE A 189 10.84 1.70 9.56
N ALA A 190 11.79 2.43 10.15
CA ALA A 190 12.30 3.68 9.61
C ALA A 190 13.80 3.52 9.31
N ILE A 191 14.13 3.59 8.02
CA ILE A 191 15.48 3.43 7.49
C ILE A 191 16.03 4.83 7.19
N PRO A 192 17.07 5.29 7.91
CA PRO A 192 17.67 6.60 7.68
C PRO A 192 18.24 6.75 6.27
N ARG A 193 18.33 7.99 5.80
CA ARG A 193 18.92 8.30 4.50
C ARG A 193 20.32 7.74 4.37
N GLY A 194 20.58 7.09 3.24
CA GLY A 194 21.89 6.52 2.92
C GLY A 194 22.22 5.25 3.69
N SER A 195 21.37 4.80 4.62
CA SER A 195 21.52 3.50 5.25
C SER A 195 21.41 2.39 4.20
N ARG A 196 22.15 1.30 4.44
CA ARG A 196 22.28 0.15 3.55
C ARG A 196 22.20 -1.14 4.38
N PRO A 197 21.79 -2.28 3.79
CA PRO A 197 21.77 -3.56 4.48
C PRO A 197 23.11 -3.82 5.19
N PRO A 198 23.10 -4.24 6.47
CA PRO A 198 21.96 -4.78 7.20
C PRO A 198 21.12 -3.75 7.98
N PHE A 199 21.22 -2.45 7.66
CA PHE A 199 20.47 -1.35 8.28
C PHE A 199 20.60 -1.29 9.81
N THR A 200 21.83 -1.35 10.32
CA THR A 200 22.08 -1.39 11.78
C THR A 200 21.61 -0.16 12.55
N ASP A 201 21.33 0.93 11.85
CA ASP A 201 20.87 2.23 12.36
C ASP A 201 19.36 2.47 12.13
N GLN A 202 18.63 1.48 11.61
CA GLN A 202 17.17 1.55 11.53
C GLN A 202 16.54 1.65 12.92
N ARG A 203 15.32 2.17 12.97
CA ARG A 203 14.50 2.23 14.18
C ARG A 203 13.10 1.71 13.88
N GLN A 204 12.45 1.17 14.90
CA GLN A 204 11.11 0.63 14.80
C GLN A 204 10.17 1.34 15.77
N LEU A 205 8.93 1.58 15.34
CA LEU A 205 7.89 2.20 16.15
C LEU A 205 6.66 1.31 16.16
N ASP A 206 6.00 1.19 17.30
CA ASP A 206 4.67 0.59 17.36
C ASP A 206 3.64 1.57 16.78
N VAL A 207 2.84 1.11 15.81
CA VAL A 207 1.75 1.90 15.23
C VAL A 207 0.46 1.62 16.04
N PRO A 208 -0.14 2.63 16.69
CA PRO A 208 -1.24 2.41 17.63
C PRO A 208 -2.61 2.17 16.97
N PHE A 209 -2.64 1.86 15.67
CA PHE A 209 -3.86 1.76 14.86
C PHE A 209 -4.19 0.32 14.42
N PHE A 210 -3.64 -0.67 15.11
CA PHE A 210 -3.99 -2.08 14.92
C PHE A 210 -5.09 -2.49 15.89
N TYR A 211 -6.21 -2.98 15.37
CA TYR A 211 -7.32 -3.44 16.20
C TYR A 211 -7.82 -4.81 15.73
N LYS A 212 -7.87 -5.80 16.61
CA LYS A 212 -8.57 -7.07 16.32
C LYS A 212 -10.07 -6.90 16.12
N ASN A 213 -10.64 -5.86 16.73
CA ASN A 213 -12.02 -5.44 16.54
C ASN A 213 -12.14 -3.93 16.67
N SER A 214 -12.51 -3.24 15.59
CA SER A 214 -12.74 -1.80 15.57
C SER A 214 -14.22 -1.48 15.76
N GLY A 215 -14.69 -1.47 17.01
CA GLY A 215 -16.05 -1.02 17.35
C GLY A 215 -17.16 -1.90 16.75
N GLY A 216 -16.97 -3.21 16.74
CA GLY A 216 -17.92 -4.19 16.18
C GLY A 216 -17.76 -4.43 14.67
N LYS A 217 -16.89 -3.68 13.98
CA LYS A 217 -16.70 -3.76 12.51
C LYS A 217 -15.61 -4.76 12.08
N GLY A 218 -15.05 -5.52 13.03
CA GLY A 218 -13.99 -6.50 12.78
C GLY A 218 -12.58 -5.90 12.79
N LYS A 219 -11.58 -6.72 12.40
CA LYS A 219 -10.16 -6.35 12.43
C LYS A 219 -9.89 -5.13 11.54
N LEU A 220 -9.11 -4.18 12.03
CA LEU A 220 -8.65 -3.00 11.31
C LEU A 220 -7.13 -2.96 11.31
N VAL A 221 -6.55 -2.83 10.13
CA VAL A 221 -5.11 -2.68 9.93
C VAL A 221 -4.83 -1.68 8.82
N PHE A 222 -3.89 -0.77 9.04
CA PHE A 222 -3.39 0.21 8.07
C PHE A 222 -2.03 -0.23 7.50
N GLY A 223 -1.61 0.40 6.40
CA GLY A 223 -0.31 0.13 5.76
C GLY A 223 -0.39 -0.85 4.58
N VAL A 224 -1.60 -1.15 4.09
CA VAL A 224 -1.78 -2.01 2.90
C VAL A 224 -1.45 -1.32 1.59
N ALA A 225 -1.52 0.01 1.58
CA ALA A 225 -1.06 0.89 0.51
C ALA A 225 -0.79 2.29 1.06
N ILE A 226 0.14 3.02 0.43
CA ILE A 226 0.49 4.40 0.74
C ILE A 226 0.43 5.23 -0.53
N LEU A 227 -0.05 6.47 -0.41
CA LEU A 227 0.05 7.47 -1.47
C LEU A 227 0.65 8.75 -0.90
N ALA A 228 1.90 9.05 -1.28
CA ALA A 228 2.57 10.30 -0.93
C ALA A 228 2.09 11.43 -1.85
N ASN A 229 1.18 12.30 -1.37
CA ASN A 229 0.68 13.44 -2.14
C ASN A 229 1.47 14.73 -1.83
N THR A 230 2.79 14.68 -2.02
CA THR A 230 3.72 15.72 -1.61
C THR A 230 4.48 16.32 -2.80
N VAL A 231 5.06 17.51 -2.59
CA VAL A 231 5.91 18.16 -3.61
C VAL A 231 7.15 17.31 -3.88
N GLY A 232 7.74 16.71 -2.84
CA GLY A 232 8.93 15.86 -2.95
C GLY A 232 8.68 14.62 -3.80
N ALA A 233 7.53 13.97 -3.61
CA ALA A 233 7.10 12.83 -4.43
C ALA A 233 6.71 13.21 -5.87
N ARG A 234 6.72 14.52 -6.20
CA ARG A 234 6.26 15.08 -7.47
C ARG A 234 4.81 14.68 -7.80
N ALA A 235 3.96 14.60 -6.77
CA ALA A 235 2.55 14.30 -6.96
C ALA A 235 1.87 15.36 -7.86
N PRO A 236 0.84 15.00 -8.66
CA PRO A 236 0.24 15.94 -9.62
C PRO A 236 -0.42 17.17 -9.00
N LYS A 237 -1.02 17.03 -7.81
CA LYS A 237 -1.70 18.09 -7.06
C LYS A 237 -1.37 17.95 -5.57
N PRO A 238 -0.13 18.27 -5.18
CA PRO A 238 0.36 17.98 -3.85
C PRO A 238 -0.39 18.82 -2.80
N ASP A 239 -0.86 18.16 -1.76
CA ASP A 239 -1.49 18.79 -0.59
C ASP A 239 -0.64 18.67 0.69
N GLY A 240 0.51 17.99 0.60
CA GLY A 240 1.47 17.82 1.69
C GLY A 240 1.13 16.69 2.65
N PHE A 241 0.11 15.88 2.33
CA PHE A 241 -0.28 14.72 3.13
C PHE A 241 0.26 13.42 2.55
N ILE A 242 0.53 12.50 3.46
CA ILE A 242 0.68 11.08 3.16
C ILE A 242 -0.67 10.43 3.44
N TYR A 243 -1.20 9.71 2.48
CA TYR A 243 -2.42 8.92 2.62
C TYR A 243 -2.05 7.47 2.90
N ILE A 244 -2.60 6.90 3.98
CA ILE A 244 -2.32 5.55 4.43
C ILE A 244 -3.62 4.76 4.38
N TYR A 245 -3.66 3.75 3.52
CA TYR A 245 -4.82 2.92 3.32
C TYR A 245 -4.80 1.73 4.27
N GLY A 246 -5.98 1.29 4.66
CA GLY A 246 -6.18 0.15 5.56
C GLY A 246 -7.35 -0.72 5.14
N VAL A 247 -7.38 -1.94 5.65
CA VAL A 247 -8.46 -2.89 5.44
C VAL A 247 -9.18 -3.15 6.75
N ARG A 248 -10.52 -3.15 6.70
CA ARG A 248 -11.37 -3.46 7.85
C ARG A 248 -12.35 -4.59 7.59
N GLY A 249 -12.40 -5.49 8.56
CA GLY A 249 -13.47 -6.45 8.73
C GLY A 249 -13.53 -7.53 7.65
N PRO A 250 -14.52 -8.43 7.75
CA PRO A 250 -14.68 -9.56 6.83
C PRO A 250 -15.10 -9.13 5.41
N GLN A 251 -15.72 -7.95 5.26
CA GLN A 251 -16.10 -7.40 3.96
C GLN A 251 -14.93 -6.76 3.20
N LYS A 252 -13.73 -6.76 3.80
CA LYS A 252 -12.53 -6.13 3.24
C LYS A 252 -12.83 -4.67 2.86
N GLU A 253 -13.33 -3.90 3.82
CA GLU A 253 -13.59 -2.48 3.63
C GLU A 253 -12.27 -1.72 3.49
N LEU A 254 -12.13 -0.93 2.43
CA LEU A 254 -11.02 0.00 2.29
C LEU A 254 -11.31 1.24 3.11
N VAL A 255 -10.38 1.60 3.99
CA VAL A 255 -10.42 2.81 4.80
C VAL A 255 -9.15 3.62 4.58
N VAL A 256 -9.16 4.91 4.92
CA VAL A 256 -8.01 5.80 4.68
C VAL A 256 -7.76 6.74 5.85
N ALA A 257 -6.49 6.87 6.19
CA ALA A 257 -5.95 7.90 7.08
C ALA A 257 -5.07 8.86 6.28
N ARG A 258 -4.83 10.05 6.82
CA ARG A 258 -3.81 10.98 6.33
C ARG A 258 -3.06 11.64 7.46
N VAL A 259 -1.83 12.05 7.19
CA VAL A 259 -0.98 12.81 8.10
C VAL A 259 -0.07 13.75 7.30
N PRO A 260 0.23 14.98 7.78
CA PRO A 260 1.25 15.81 7.15
C PRO A 260 2.58 15.06 7.11
N GLU A 261 3.31 15.14 6.00
CA GLU A 261 4.55 14.38 5.78
C GLU A 261 5.58 14.53 6.92
N LYS A 262 5.74 15.76 7.43
CA LYS A 262 6.65 16.08 8.55
C LYS A 262 6.20 15.54 9.91
N GLU A 263 4.95 15.10 10.04
CA GLU A 263 4.35 14.61 11.28
C GLU A 263 4.08 13.10 11.22
N PHE A 264 4.65 12.39 10.25
CA PHE A 264 4.34 10.98 9.97
C PHE A 264 4.47 10.07 11.20
N GLU A 265 5.48 10.28 12.04
CA GLU A 265 5.68 9.52 13.30
C GLU A 265 4.88 10.05 14.50
N THR A 266 4.31 11.25 14.36
CA THR A 266 3.47 11.83 15.41
C THR A 266 2.08 11.23 15.26
N PHE A 267 1.86 10.02 15.80
CA PHE A 267 0.60 9.30 15.63
C PHE A 267 -0.65 10.11 16.07
N GLY A 268 -0.52 11.04 17.03
CA GLY A 268 -1.60 11.96 17.40
C GLY A 268 -2.01 12.99 16.32
N ALA A 269 -1.16 13.20 15.30
CA ALA A 269 -1.44 14.07 14.15
C ALA A 269 -2.25 13.38 13.05
N TRP A 270 -2.34 12.05 13.08
CA TRP A 270 -3.06 11.29 12.07
C TRP A 270 -4.55 11.59 12.12
N ARG A 271 -5.17 11.66 10.94
CA ARG A 271 -6.60 11.85 10.79
C ARG A 271 -7.19 10.77 9.92
N PHE A 272 -8.37 10.31 10.28
CA PHE A 272 -9.09 9.21 9.65
C PHE A 272 -10.32 9.75 8.94
N TRP A 273 -10.53 9.34 7.69
CA TRP A 273 -11.69 9.79 6.92
C TRP A 273 -12.97 9.24 7.54
N ASP A 274 -13.90 10.09 7.97
CA ASP A 274 -15.14 9.66 8.65
C ASP A 274 -16.38 9.64 7.75
N GLY A 275 -16.20 9.85 6.45
CA GLY A 275 -17.28 9.89 5.45
C GLY A 275 -17.74 11.31 5.10
N ALA A 276 -17.41 12.30 5.94
CA ALA A 276 -17.70 13.71 5.68
C ALA A 276 -16.46 14.60 5.84
N GLY A 277 -15.54 14.23 6.73
CA GLY A 277 -14.30 14.96 7.00
C GLY A 277 -13.23 14.07 7.62
N TRP A 278 -12.32 14.71 8.36
CA TRP A 278 -11.12 14.08 8.91
C TRP A 278 -11.16 14.10 10.44
N SER A 279 -11.34 12.93 11.05
CA SER A 279 -11.45 12.74 12.50
C SER A 279 -10.12 12.33 13.11
N SER A 280 -9.86 12.68 14.37
CA SER A 280 -8.75 12.08 15.15
C SER A 280 -9.10 10.71 15.72
N ASP A 281 -10.36 10.28 15.66
CA ASP A 281 -10.82 9.00 16.17
C ASP A 281 -10.82 7.95 15.04
N VAL A 282 -9.93 6.97 15.15
CA VAL A 282 -9.80 5.86 14.21
C VAL A 282 -11.06 4.99 14.10
N HIS A 283 -11.87 4.90 15.16
CA HIS A 283 -13.09 4.10 15.14
C HIS A 283 -14.21 4.72 14.30
N ARG A 284 -14.11 6.03 14.02
CA ARG A 284 -15.02 6.74 13.12
C ARG A 284 -14.71 6.55 11.64
N CYS A 285 -13.62 5.87 11.31
CA CYS A 285 -13.19 5.73 9.92
C CYS A 285 -14.31 5.11 9.06
N ALA A 286 -14.69 5.77 7.97
CA ALA A 286 -15.69 5.30 7.04
C ALA A 286 -15.02 4.52 5.90
N ALA A 287 -15.73 3.50 5.39
CA ALA A 287 -15.28 2.77 4.22
C ALA A 287 -15.40 3.66 2.97
N ILE A 288 -14.36 3.69 2.15
CA ILE A 288 -14.37 4.33 0.82
C ILE A 288 -14.61 3.32 -0.31
N SER A 289 -14.37 2.04 -0.05
CA SER A 289 -14.69 0.91 -0.93
C SER A 289 -14.80 -0.38 -0.09
N ASN A 290 -15.10 -1.51 -0.73
CA ASN A 290 -15.09 -2.83 -0.11
C ASN A 290 -14.62 -3.91 -1.11
N ARG A 291 -14.43 -5.14 -0.61
CA ARG A 291 -13.91 -6.28 -1.38
C ARG A 291 -12.52 -6.03 -1.96
N VAL A 292 -11.65 -5.34 -1.21
CA VAL A 292 -10.26 -5.14 -1.59
C VAL A 292 -9.37 -6.30 -1.15
N SER A 293 -8.21 -6.45 -1.81
CA SER A 293 -7.14 -7.34 -1.35
C SER A 293 -6.42 -6.75 -0.12
N ASN A 294 -5.72 -7.61 0.63
CA ASN A 294 -4.80 -7.16 1.68
C ASN A 294 -3.50 -6.57 1.12
N GLU A 295 -3.20 -6.85 -0.14
CA GLU A 295 -2.05 -6.33 -0.88
C GLU A 295 -2.61 -5.59 -2.09
N MET A 296 -2.40 -4.28 -2.12
CA MET A 296 -2.95 -3.41 -3.14
C MET A 296 -2.03 -2.22 -3.36
N SER A 297 -2.28 -1.47 -4.43
CA SER A 297 -1.61 -0.19 -4.68
C SER A 297 -2.61 0.91 -4.89
N VAL A 298 -2.22 2.13 -4.52
CA VAL A 298 -2.93 3.35 -4.87
C VAL A 298 -1.93 4.30 -5.52
N SER A 299 -2.24 4.79 -6.71
CA SER A 299 -1.31 5.60 -7.49
C SER A 299 -2.03 6.71 -8.24
N PHE A 300 -1.28 7.75 -8.61
CA PHE A 300 -1.77 8.75 -9.56
C PHE A 300 -1.68 8.24 -10.99
N MET A 301 -2.72 8.49 -11.77
CA MET A 301 -2.68 8.44 -13.22
C MET A 301 -2.06 9.75 -13.77
N GLU A 302 -1.59 9.73 -15.01
CA GLU A 302 -0.99 10.92 -15.66
C GLU A 302 -1.90 12.15 -15.69
N ASP A 303 -3.22 11.94 -15.75
CA ASP A 303 -4.23 13.01 -15.73
C ASP A 303 -4.63 13.47 -14.31
N GLY A 304 -3.96 12.95 -13.28
CA GLY A 304 -4.20 13.30 -11.88
C GLY A 304 -5.36 12.58 -11.23
N ARG A 305 -6.04 11.64 -11.92
CA ARG A 305 -6.94 10.70 -11.24
C ARG A 305 -6.14 9.79 -10.30
N VAL A 306 -6.83 9.25 -9.29
CA VAL A 306 -6.29 8.23 -8.40
C VAL A 306 -6.85 6.87 -8.82
N ILE A 307 -5.99 5.89 -9.00
CA ILE A 307 -6.35 4.50 -9.27
C ILE A 307 -5.96 3.64 -8.07
N ALA A 308 -6.81 2.67 -7.75
CA ALA A 308 -6.51 1.59 -6.81
C ALA A 308 -6.55 0.26 -7.57
N ALA A 309 -5.53 -0.59 -7.40
CA ALA A 309 -5.42 -1.89 -8.04
C ALA A 309 -5.27 -2.99 -6.98
N TYR A 310 -6.11 -4.03 -7.05
CA TYR A 310 -6.21 -5.15 -6.11
C TYR A 310 -6.99 -6.32 -6.70
#